data_AF-A0A521F928-F1
#
_entry.id   AF-A0A521F928-F1
#
_cell.length_a   1.000
_cell.length_b   1.000
_cell.length_c   1.000
_cell.angle_alpha   90.00
_cell.angle_beta   90.00
_cell.angle_gamma   90.00
#
_symmetry.space_group_name_H-M   'P 1'
#
loop_
_entity.id
_entity.type
_entity.pdbx_description
1 polymer ?
#
loop_
_entity_poly.entity_id
_entity_poly.type
_entity_poly.pdbx_seq_one_letter_code
_entity_poly.pdbx_strand_id
1 'polypeptide(L)'
;MKKIKIIFFVAALGVILLFIPGFFLSSAIINTASANSNLKAINNDSIAKNDTIIELAGHQLPVLKGGMFDRFHSNSPLSVVAEERPDIDLSWFKTLHKEKKDVGFITYSPNFYYSNSSITAIYTADMSKIKELLPAEVNELVKPISYTPGRGLIAITSYAYHFCDNDSYNELSISIVTTKPNKSNWGLISLMGEVNDKSLWGYVLKLPVNTELARVRGKVGYNLPKWLIPIDYNTDGNNVTFTYYDEKGNLDFSMTGKKLEVTNSIPEINRSNFINLNTKGQLTHGYSDVRAIKKATSKKAEDIQFNLSDGPLSAFIKSLELKKLVRYDYQPEFQAALYTPELVTENNK
;
A
#
# COMPACT_ATOMS: atom_id res chain seq x y z
N MET A 1 -43.22 -3.79 24.17
CA MET A 1 -42.42 -4.89 23.57
C MET A 1 -41.78 -4.40 22.27
N LYS A 2 -40.56 -3.86 22.33
CA LYS A 2 -39.82 -3.39 21.14
C LYS A 2 -38.86 -4.50 20.68
N LYS A 3 -39.08 -5.00 19.46
CA LYS A 3 -38.21 -5.97 18.78
C LYS A 3 -36.81 -5.38 18.61
N ILE A 4 -35.82 -5.94 19.29
CA ILE A 4 -34.39 -5.70 19.04
C ILE A 4 -34.06 -6.37 17.70
N LYS A 5 -33.81 -5.57 16.66
CA LYS A 5 -33.49 -6.06 15.31
C LYS A 5 -32.05 -6.59 15.27
N ILE A 6 -31.97 -7.90 15.12
CA ILE A 6 -30.82 -8.76 14.80
C ILE A 6 -30.25 -8.38 13.42
N ILE A 7 -29.62 -7.22 13.30
CA ILE A 7 -28.98 -6.77 12.03
C ILE A 7 -27.49 -6.49 12.22
N PHE A 8 -27.04 -6.13 13.42
CA PHE A 8 -25.61 -5.88 13.69
C PHE A 8 -24.73 -7.15 13.77
N PHE A 9 -25.32 -8.34 13.95
CA PHE A 9 -24.54 -9.58 14.10
C PHE A 9 -24.09 -10.21 12.76
N VAL A 10 -24.74 -9.87 11.64
CA VAL A 10 -24.48 -10.53 10.33
C VAL A 10 -23.31 -9.87 9.57
N ALA A 11 -23.13 -8.55 9.71
CA ALA A 11 -22.03 -7.84 9.04
C ALA A 11 -20.65 -8.15 9.65
N ALA A 12 -20.57 -8.27 10.98
CA ALA A 12 -19.33 -8.64 11.66
C ALA A 12 -18.88 -10.08 11.31
N LEU A 13 -19.81 -11.03 11.17
CA LEU A 13 -19.50 -12.41 10.77
C LEU A 13 -18.90 -12.50 9.35
N GLY A 14 -19.33 -11.67 8.41
CA GLY A 14 -18.88 -11.71 7.01
C GLY A 14 -17.41 -11.36 6.85
N VAL A 15 -16.90 -10.38 7.61
CA VAL A 15 -15.50 -9.99 7.54
C VAL A 15 -14.59 -10.97 8.31
N ILE A 16 -15.13 -11.58 9.38
CA ILE A 16 -14.46 -12.64 10.15
C ILE A 16 -14.17 -13.87 9.27
N LEU A 17 -15.12 -14.28 8.43
CA LEU A 17 -14.94 -15.38 7.47
C LEU A 17 -13.81 -15.15 6.46
N LEU A 18 -13.41 -13.91 6.17
CA LEU A 18 -12.34 -13.62 5.21
C LEU A 18 -10.94 -14.02 5.71
N PHE A 19 -10.73 -14.03 7.03
CA PHE A 19 -9.41 -14.32 7.61
C PHE A 19 -9.35 -15.64 8.41
N ILE A 20 -10.49 -16.28 8.70
CA ILE A 20 -10.49 -17.59 9.37
C ILE A 20 -9.63 -18.59 8.57
N PRO A 21 -8.72 -19.35 9.22
CA PRO A 21 -8.03 -20.50 8.66
C PRO A 21 -9.08 -21.54 8.31
N GLY A 22 -9.50 -21.56 7.05
CA GLY A 22 -10.25 -22.69 6.51
C GLY A 22 -9.29 -23.85 6.28
N PHE A 23 -9.78 -25.08 6.41
CA PHE A 23 -9.06 -26.28 5.96
C PHE A 23 -8.70 -26.24 4.44
N PHE A 24 -9.25 -25.28 3.68
CA PHE A 24 -9.14 -25.17 2.22
C PHE A 24 -8.50 -23.85 1.73
N LEU A 25 -7.49 -23.30 2.42
CA LEU A 25 -6.72 -22.21 1.80
C LEU A 25 -5.94 -22.71 0.59
N SER A 26 -6.06 -21.96 -0.50
CA SER A 26 -5.35 -22.23 -1.74
C SER A 26 -3.86 -21.90 -1.61
N SER A 27 -3.01 -22.69 -2.26
CA SER A 27 -1.56 -22.45 -2.25
C SER A 27 -1.21 -21.28 -3.14
N ALA A 28 -0.18 -20.52 -2.79
CA ALA A 28 0.31 -19.43 -3.65
C ALA A 28 0.71 -19.96 -5.03
N ILE A 29 0.27 -19.28 -6.10
CA ILE A 29 0.73 -19.55 -7.47
C ILE A 29 1.94 -18.66 -7.73
N ILE A 30 3.11 -19.28 -7.68
CA ILE A 30 4.41 -18.64 -7.91
C ILE A 30 5.06 -19.37 -9.08
N ASN A 31 5.19 -18.66 -10.20
CA ASN A 31 5.81 -19.16 -11.42
C ASN A 31 7.21 -18.59 -11.57
N THR A 32 8.03 -19.26 -12.38
CA THR A 32 9.34 -18.71 -12.79
C THR A 32 9.16 -17.90 -14.07
N ALA A 33 9.57 -16.63 -14.04
CA ALA A 33 9.64 -15.78 -15.22
C ALA A 33 11.02 -15.92 -15.86
N SER A 34 11.05 -16.11 -17.18
CA SER A 34 12.30 -16.01 -17.94
C SER A 34 12.58 -14.53 -18.23
N ALA A 35 13.81 -14.08 -17.99
CA ALA A 35 14.21 -12.72 -18.33
C ALA A 35 14.22 -12.57 -19.86
N ASN A 36 13.31 -11.77 -20.40
CA ASN A 36 13.46 -11.26 -21.76
C ASN A 36 14.47 -10.11 -21.73
N SER A 37 15.39 -10.09 -22.70
CA SER A 37 16.54 -9.18 -22.79
C SER A 37 16.21 -7.69 -23.00
N ASN A 38 14.96 -7.29 -22.85
CA ASN A 38 14.56 -5.90 -23.01
C ASN A 38 14.69 -5.18 -21.68
N LEU A 39 15.82 -4.50 -21.49
CA LEU A 39 16.05 -3.60 -20.38
C LEU A 39 14.99 -2.49 -20.39
N LYS A 40 14.33 -2.29 -19.25
CA LYS A 40 13.44 -1.16 -19.02
C LYS A 40 14.23 -0.10 -18.28
N ALA A 41 14.59 0.98 -18.97
CA ALA A 41 15.18 2.12 -18.27
C ALA A 41 14.21 2.64 -17.20
N ILE A 42 14.76 3.05 -16.05
CA ILE A 42 14.04 3.98 -15.17
C ILE A 42 13.70 5.17 -16.07
N ASN A 43 12.43 5.57 -16.15
CA ASN A 43 11.98 6.73 -16.93
C ASN A 43 12.51 8.04 -16.33
N ASN A 44 13.85 8.18 -16.27
CA ASN A 44 14.57 9.43 -16.11
C ASN A 44 15.06 9.94 -17.48
N ASP A 45 15.11 9.10 -18.53
CA ASP A 45 15.60 9.44 -19.88
C ASP A 45 14.61 10.23 -20.75
N SER A 46 13.46 10.57 -20.19
CA SER A 46 12.82 11.83 -20.51
C SER A 46 12.34 12.36 -19.16
N ILE A 47 12.97 13.38 -18.58
CA ILE A 47 12.46 14.75 -18.81
C ILE A 47 11.54 14.68 -20.01
N ALA A 48 10.27 14.31 -19.79
CA ALA A 48 9.28 14.50 -20.84
C ALA A 48 9.50 15.95 -21.30
N LYS A 49 9.29 16.26 -22.58
CA LYS A 49 9.41 17.64 -23.08
C LYS A 49 8.61 18.67 -22.22
N ASN A 50 7.75 18.16 -21.34
CA ASN A 50 6.86 18.81 -20.40
C ASN A 50 7.24 18.57 -18.91
N ASP A 51 8.46 18.21 -18.53
CA ASP A 51 8.85 18.19 -17.11
C ASP A 51 9.57 19.49 -16.73
N THR A 52 9.48 19.85 -15.46
CA THR A 52 10.21 20.97 -14.85
C THR A 52 11.04 20.46 -13.68
N ILE A 53 12.23 21.04 -13.50
CA ILE A 53 13.13 20.68 -12.40
C ILE A 53 12.81 21.57 -11.20
N ILE A 54 12.57 20.94 -10.06
CA ILE A 54 12.37 21.62 -8.79
C ILE A 54 13.42 21.20 -7.77
N GLU A 55 13.62 22.03 -6.76
CA GLU A 55 14.36 21.66 -5.56
C GLU A 55 13.39 21.21 -4.47
N LEU A 56 13.59 20.01 -3.94
CA LEU A 56 12.81 19.48 -2.82
C LEU A 56 13.72 18.72 -1.87
N ALA A 57 13.74 19.10 -0.60
CA ALA A 57 14.58 18.48 0.43
C ALA A 57 16.08 18.40 0.06
N GLY A 58 16.61 19.42 -0.63
CA GLY A 58 18.00 19.45 -1.11
C GLY A 58 18.28 18.54 -2.31
N HIS A 59 17.26 17.98 -2.95
CA HIS A 59 17.36 17.22 -4.18
C HIS A 59 16.78 18.01 -5.35
N GLN A 60 17.48 18.02 -6.49
CA GLN A 60 16.89 18.41 -7.76
C GLN A 60 16.19 17.21 -8.37
N LEU A 61 14.91 17.34 -8.70
CA LEU A 61 14.12 16.24 -9.26
C LEU A 61 13.11 16.74 -10.31
N PRO A 62 12.82 15.91 -11.32
CA PRO A 62 11.80 16.24 -12.32
C PRO A 62 10.39 16.05 -11.74
N VAL A 63 9.51 17.00 -12.06
CA VAL A 63 8.05 16.89 -11.86
C VAL A 63 7.32 17.28 -13.13
N LEU A 64 6.09 16.80 -13.29
CA LEU A 64 5.26 17.12 -14.44
C LEU A 64 4.97 18.63 -14.47
N LYS A 65 5.43 19.33 -15.51
CA LYS A 65 5.19 20.77 -15.69
C LYS A 65 3.70 21.03 -15.85
N GLY A 66 3.17 21.94 -15.04
CA GLY A 66 1.73 22.19 -14.95
C GLY A 66 0.94 21.06 -14.28
N GLY A 67 1.61 20.05 -13.72
CA GLY A 67 0.99 19.02 -12.89
C GLY A 67 0.44 19.58 -11.58
N MET A 68 -0.20 18.72 -10.78
CA MET A 68 -0.71 19.11 -9.47
C MET A 68 0.43 19.50 -8.53
N PHE A 69 1.53 18.75 -8.53
CA PHE A 69 2.63 19.05 -7.63
C PHE A 69 3.38 20.32 -8.02
N ASP A 70 3.65 20.52 -9.31
CA ASP A 70 4.30 21.73 -9.82
C ASP A 70 3.50 23.01 -9.50
N ARG A 71 2.17 22.95 -9.62
CA ARG A 71 1.31 24.12 -9.37
C ARG A 71 1.04 24.39 -7.90
N PHE A 72 0.92 23.34 -7.08
CA PHE A 72 0.34 23.48 -5.74
C PHE A 72 1.16 22.83 -4.61
N HIS A 73 2.23 22.10 -4.90
CA HIS A 73 3.13 21.49 -3.91
C HIS A 73 2.39 20.75 -2.78
N SER A 74 1.54 19.79 -3.16
CA SER A 74 0.64 19.02 -2.29
C SER A 74 -0.48 19.81 -1.58
N ASN A 75 -0.75 21.05 -1.98
CA ASN A 75 -1.85 21.86 -1.49
C ASN A 75 -2.88 22.18 -2.58
N SER A 76 -3.24 21.18 -3.39
CA SER A 76 -4.14 21.38 -4.53
C SER A 76 -5.53 21.86 -4.08
N PRO A 77 -6.02 23.02 -4.57
CA PRO A 77 -7.38 23.47 -4.26
C PRO A 77 -8.41 22.48 -4.81
N LEU A 78 -9.39 22.10 -3.98
CA LEU A 78 -10.45 21.18 -4.40
C LEU A 78 -11.30 21.74 -5.55
N SER A 79 -11.34 23.06 -5.76
CA SER A 79 -11.99 23.68 -6.92
C SER A 79 -11.30 23.34 -8.23
N VAL A 80 -9.96 23.32 -8.25
CA VAL A 80 -9.16 22.95 -9.43
C VAL A 80 -9.37 21.47 -9.75
N VAL A 81 -9.37 20.63 -8.72
CA VAL A 81 -9.67 19.20 -8.88
C VAL A 81 -11.07 18.98 -9.46
N ALA A 82 -12.08 19.73 -8.99
CA ALA A 82 -13.45 19.62 -9.50
C ALA A 82 -13.57 20.06 -10.97
N GLU A 83 -12.77 21.04 -11.40
CA GLU A 83 -12.73 21.52 -12.78
C GLU A 83 -12.06 20.50 -13.71
N GLU A 84 -10.89 19.97 -13.33
CA GLU A 84 -10.12 19.04 -14.16
C GLU A 84 -10.68 17.61 -14.15
N ARG A 85 -11.31 17.20 -13.04
CA ARG A 85 -11.87 15.86 -12.82
C ARG A 85 -13.26 15.94 -12.19
N PRO A 86 -14.27 16.43 -12.94
CA PRO A 86 -15.64 16.57 -12.45
C PRO A 86 -16.32 15.23 -12.12
N ASP A 87 -15.75 14.12 -12.57
CA ASP A 87 -16.20 12.76 -12.27
C ASP A 87 -15.84 12.29 -10.85
N ILE A 88 -14.90 12.96 -10.17
CA ILE A 88 -14.44 12.57 -8.84
C ILE A 88 -15.35 13.15 -7.76
N ASP A 89 -15.86 12.28 -6.89
CA ASP A 89 -16.60 12.70 -5.69
C ASP A 89 -15.65 13.30 -4.64
N LEU A 90 -15.69 14.62 -4.48
CA LEU A 90 -14.88 15.36 -3.50
C LEU A 90 -15.53 15.53 -2.13
N SER A 91 -16.71 14.95 -1.89
CA SER A 91 -17.46 15.14 -0.63
C SER A 91 -16.64 14.78 0.61
N TRP A 92 -15.90 13.67 0.56
CA TRP A 92 -15.04 13.24 1.66
C TRP A 92 -13.84 14.18 1.87
N PHE A 93 -13.15 14.59 0.82
CA PHE A 93 -11.99 15.49 0.96
C PHE A 93 -12.38 16.85 1.53
N LYS A 94 -13.60 17.34 1.25
CA LYS A 94 -14.13 18.59 1.83
C LYS A 94 -14.28 18.53 3.36
N THR A 95 -14.36 17.33 3.96
CA THR A 95 -14.42 17.18 5.41
C THR A 95 -13.05 17.15 6.07
N LEU A 96 -11.97 17.11 5.29
CA LEU A 96 -10.59 16.98 5.78
C LEU A 96 -9.88 18.33 5.73
N HIS A 97 -9.06 18.60 6.74
CA HIS A 97 -8.23 19.80 6.80
C HIS A 97 -6.78 19.48 6.44
N LYS A 98 -6.20 20.28 5.55
CA LYS A 98 -4.76 20.23 5.23
C LYS A 98 -4.00 21.15 6.17
N GLU A 99 -3.03 20.59 6.88
CA GLU A 99 -2.08 21.31 7.73
C GLU A 99 -0.74 21.45 7.01
N LYS A 100 -0.16 22.65 7.07
CA LYS A 100 1.22 22.87 6.65
C LYS A 100 2.17 22.20 7.66
N LYS A 101 3.08 21.36 7.17
CA LYS A 101 4.06 20.62 7.97
C LYS A 101 5.47 20.87 7.44
N ASP A 102 6.44 20.84 8.34
CA ASP A 102 7.86 20.74 8.00
C ASP A 102 8.33 19.32 8.35
N VAL A 103 8.67 18.56 7.31
CA VAL A 103 9.13 17.16 7.42
C VAL A 103 10.52 16.99 6.82
N GLY A 104 11.36 18.04 6.92
CA GLY A 104 12.61 18.17 6.16
C GLY A 104 12.43 18.92 4.83
N PHE A 105 11.18 19.22 4.50
CA PHE A 105 10.74 20.20 3.51
C PHE A 105 9.31 20.61 3.86
N ILE A 106 8.87 21.76 3.34
CA ILE A 106 7.50 22.24 3.55
C ILE A 106 6.54 21.43 2.67
N THR A 107 5.51 20.85 3.29
CA THR A 107 4.43 20.11 2.62
C THR A 107 3.09 20.37 3.30
N TYR A 108 2.01 19.84 2.72
CA TYR A 108 0.68 19.84 3.32
C TYR A 108 0.20 18.42 3.58
N SER A 109 -0.38 18.21 4.76
CA SER A 109 -0.82 16.92 5.29
C SER A 109 -2.30 16.98 5.67
N PRO A 110 -3.15 16.02 5.27
CA PRO A 110 -2.79 14.83 4.52
C PRO A 110 -2.53 15.11 3.03
N ASN A 111 -1.76 14.23 2.39
CA ASN A 111 -1.66 14.14 0.94
C ASN A 111 -2.90 13.43 0.40
N PHE A 112 -3.60 14.03 -0.56
CA PHE A 112 -4.81 13.47 -1.14
C PHE A 112 -4.51 12.66 -2.40
N TYR A 113 -5.15 11.50 -2.47
CA TYR A 113 -5.16 10.59 -3.61
C TYR A 113 -6.60 10.45 -4.06
N TYR A 114 -6.96 11.10 -5.16
CA TYR A 114 -8.35 11.34 -5.56
C TYR A 114 -8.96 10.20 -6.36
N SER A 115 -8.17 9.48 -7.15
CA SER A 115 -8.61 8.31 -7.92
C SER A 115 -7.43 7.37 -8.16
N ASN A 116 -7.58 6.13 -7.73
CA ASN A 116 -6.49 5.16 -7.63
C ASN A 116 -7.03 3.74 -7.77
N SER A 117 -6.18 2.81 -8.22
CA SER A 117 -6.48 1.38 -8.21
C SER A 117 -5.41 0.60 -7.48
N SER A 118 -5.79 -0.55 -6.93
CA SER A 118 -4.83 -1.48 -6.34
C SER A 118 -5.27 -2.93 -6.46
N ILE A 119 -4.27 -3.81 -6.39
CA ILE A 119 -4.45 -5.22 -6.10
C ILE A 119 -3.61 -5.59 -4.89
N THR A 120 -4.22 -6.29 -3.92
CA THR A 120 -3.52 -6.73 -2.69
C THR A 120 -3.63 -8.23 -2.55
N ALA A 121 -2.52 -8.89 -2.25
CA ALA A 121 -2.48 -10.29 -1.87
C ALA A 121 -1.90 -10.44 -0.46
N ILE A 122 -2.64 -11.12 0.40
CA ILE A 122 -2.21 -11.45 1.76
C ILE A 122 -1.91 -12.94 1.81
N TYR A 123 -0.66 -13.27 2.10
CA TYR A 123 -0.18 -14.64 2.18
C TYR A 123 0.29 -14.98 3.59
N THR A 124 0.20 -16.27 3.92
CA THR A 124 0.99 -16.82 5.03
C THR A 124 2.45 -16.96 4.61
N ALA A 125 3.36 -16.63 5.52
CA ALA A 125 4.81 -16.62 5.30
C ALA A 125 5.54 -17.20 6.52
N ASP A 126 6.79 -17.61 6.36
CA ASP A 126 7.58 -18.19 7.45
C ASP A 126 7.76 -17.18 8.61
N MET A 127 7.33 -17.57 9.81
CA MET A 127 7.38 -16.67 10.97
C MET A 127 8.80 -16.37 11.43
N SER A 128 9.74 -17.31 11.28
CA SER A 128 11.13 -17.09 11.66
C SER A 128 11.74 -16.02 10.76
N LYS A 129 11.50 -16.11 9.44
CA LYS A 129 11.91 -15.09 8.49
C LYS A 129 11.28 -13.73 8.77
N ILE A 130 9.98 -13.68 9.07
CA ILE A 130 9.30 -12.42 9.42
C ILE A 130 9.97 -11.76 10.63
N LYS A 131 10.30 -12.54 11.66
CA LYS A 131 10.96 -12.01 12.88
C LYS A 131 12.36 -11.50 12.60
N GLU A 132 13.13 -12.16 11.74
CA GLU A 132 14.46 -11.67 11.31
C GLU A 132 14.38 -10.31 10.60
N LEU A 133 13.29 -10.06 9.88
CA LEU A 133 13.09 -8.84 9.11
C LEU A 133 12.56 -7.66 9.92
N LEU A 134 12.10 -7.90 11.16
CA LEU A 134 11.53 -6.86 12.01
C LEU A 134 12.62 -6.31 12.95
N PRO A 135 12.97 -5.01 12.87
CA PRO A 135 13.93 -4.40 13.80
C PRO A 135 13.52 -4.58 15.26
N ALA A 136 14.49 -4.69 16.16
CA ALA A 136 14.24 -4.97 17.58
C ALA A 136 13.34 -3.89 18.21
N GLU A 137 13.59 -2.63 17.88
CA GLU A 137 12.85 -1.46 18.35
C GLU A 137 11.38 -1.50 17.90
N VAL A 138 11.14 -1.95 16.68
CA VAL A 138 9.77 -2.11 16.15
C VAL A 138 9.11 -3.32 16.81
N ASN A 139 9.84 -4.43 16.94
CA ASN A 139 9.33 -5.65 17.54
C ASN A 139 8.97 -5.45 19.02
N GLU A 140 9.61 -4.54 19.75
CA GLU A 140 9.20 -4.19 21.12
C GLU A 140 7.79 -3.62 21.17
N LEU A 141 7.45 -2.75 20.22
CA LEU A 141 6.17 -2.04 20.18
C LEU A 141 5.04 -2.84 19.54
N VAL A 142 5.32 -3.53 18.42
CA VAL A 142 4.34 -4.30 17.64
C VAL A 142 4.83 -5.71 17.39
N LYS A 143 3.92 -6.68 17.30
CA LYS A 143 4.26 -8.09 17.05
C LYS A 143 3.67 -8.54 15.71
N PRO A 144 4.40 -9.34 14.90
CA PRO A 144 3.81 -9.95 13.71
C PRO A 144 2.61 -10.83 14.06
N ILE A 145 1.49 -10.68 13.35
CA ILE A 145 0.30 -11.49 13.58
C ILE A 145 0.62 -12.96 13.28
N SER A 146 0.40 -13.84 14.26
CA SER A 146 0.48 -15.29 14.06
C SER A 146 -0.82 -15.80 13.43
N TYR A 147 -0.72 -16.37 12.23
CA TYR A 147 -1.87 -16.95 11.52
C TYR A 147 -2.11 -18.41 11.93
N THR A 148 -1.04 -19.21 11.93
CA THR A 148 -0.97 -20.60 12.40
C THR A 148 0.42 -20.82 13.02
N PRO A 149 0.65 -21.88 13.82
CA PRO A 149 1.98 -22.13 14.40
C PRO A 149 3.09 -22.08 13.34
N GLY A 150 4.09 -21.21 13.55
CA GLY A 150 5.21 -21.01 12.63
C GLY A 150 4.92 -20.17 11.38
N ARG A 151 3.71 -19.60 11.23
CA ARG A 151 3.37 -18.77 10.05
C ARG A 151 2.76 -17.43 10.43
N GLY A 152 3.33 -16.36 9.89
CA GLY A 152 2.80 -15.00 9.98
C GLY A 152 2.13 -14.55 8.70
N LEU A 153 1.83 -13.25 8.61
CA LEU A 153 1.15 -12.65 7.46
C LEU A 153 2.01 -11.59 6.78
N ILE A 154 2.11 -11.70 5.46
CA ILE A 154 2.68 -10.67 4.58
C ILE A 154 1.58 -10.16 3.65
N ALA A 155 1.45 -8.84 3.57
CA ALA A 155 0.61 -8.17 2.58
C ALA A 155 1.51 -7.59 1.47
N ILE A 156 1.20 -7.96 0.23
CA ILE A 156 1.83 -7.45 -0.99
C ILE A 156 0.77 -6.68 -1.77
N THR A 157 0.95 -5.38 -1.89
CA THR A 157 -0.01 -4.50 -2.59
C THR A 157 0.68 -3.77 -3.72
N SER A 158 0.07 -3.83 -4.90
CA SER A 158 0.45 -2.99 -6.04
C SER A 158 -0.56 -1.85 -6.18
N TYR A 159 -0.08 -0.62 -6.23
CA TYR A 159 -0.88 0.59 -6.39
C TYR A 159 -0.58 1.26 -7.72
N ALA A 160 -1.63 1.73 -8.38
CA ALA A 160 -1.55 2.73 -9.43
C ALA A 160 -2.33 3.97 -8.98
N TYR A 161 -1.62 5.06 -8.73
CA TYR A 161 -2.19 6.35 -8.37
C TYR A 161 -2.43 7.14 -9.66
N HIS A 162 -3.70 7.28 -10.05
CA HIS A 162 -4.07 7.89 -11.33
C HIS A 162 -4.17 9.41 -11.24
N PHE A 163 -4.65 9.92 -10.10
CA PHE A 163 -4.81 11.35 -9.87
C PHE A 163 -4.64 11.69 -8.39
N CYS A 164 -3.58 12.43 -8.06
CA CYS A 164 -3.24 12.80 -6.69
C CYS A 164 -2.44 14.09 -6.62
N ASP A 165 -2.25 14.61 -5.42
CA ASP A 165 -1.43 15.80 -5.14
C ASP A 165 0.02 15.75 -5.66
N ASN A 166 0.54 14.54 -5.93
CA ASN A 166 1.92 14.28 -6.38
C ASN A 166 2.01 13.82 -7.83
N ASP A 167 0.94 14.06 -8.61
CA ASP A 167 0.79 13.50 -9.94
C ASP A 167 0.73 11.96 -9.95
N SER A 168 0.59 11.36 -11.13
CA SER A 168 0.39 9.91 -11.25
C SER A 168 1.69 9.13 -11.05
N TYR A 169 1.63 8.01 -10.33
CA TYR A 169 2.76 7.09 -10.19
C TYR A 169 2.29 5.69 -9.75
N ASN A 170 3.16 4.69 -9.89
CA ASN A 170 2.94 3.32 -9.43
C ASN A 170 3.84 3.00 -8.23
N GLU A 171 3.36 2.11 -7.36
CA GLU A 171 4.05 1.72 -6.14
C GLU A 171 3.80 0.26 -5.81
N LEU A 172 4.82 -0.42 -5.32
CA LEU A 172 4.68 -1.71 -4.63
C LEU A 172 4.83 -1.48 -3.14
N SER A 173 4.01 -2.13 -2.33
CA SER A 173 4.20 -2.27 -0.89
C SER A 173 4.32 -3.75 -0.52
N ILE A 174 5.37 -4.11 0.19
CA ILE A 174 5.47 -5.38 0.93
C ILE A 174 5.54 -5.04 2.40
N SER A 175 4.63 -5.60 3.19
CA SER A 175 4.49 -5.28 4.61
C SER A 175 4.22 -6.52 5.45
N ILE A 176 4.72 -6.48 6.69
CA ILE A 176 4.35 -7.44 7.73
C ILE A 176 3.05 -6.93 8.36
N VAL A 177 2.05 -7.80 8.46
CA VAL A 177 0.84 -7.48 9.24
C VAL A 177 1.18 -7.66 10.72
N THR A 178 1.00 -6.60 11.50
CA THR A 178 1.36 -6.57 12.92
C THR A 178 0.14 -6.33 13.79
N THR A 179 0.29 -6.53 15.10
CA THR A 179 -0.66 -5.99 16.07
C THR A 179 -0.61 -4.47 16.08
N LYS A 180 -1.67 -3.85 16.60
CA LYS A 180 -1.62 -2.51 17.20
C LYS A 180 -0.50 -2.42 18.25
N PRO A 181 0.18 -1.27 18.38
CA PRO A 181 1.16 -0.99 19.43
C PRO A 181 0.67 -1.41 20.82
N ASN A 182 1.54 -2.11 21.55
CA ASN A 182 1.35 -2.53 22.95
C ASN A 182 0.13 -3.41 23.21
N LYS A 183 -0.41 -4.02 22.16
CA LYS A 183 -1.46 -5.02 22.31
C LYS A 183 -0.85 -6.41 22.34
N SER A 184 -1.39 -7.24 23.23
CA SER A 184 -1.10 -8.67 23.25
C SER A 184 -1.41 -9.29 21.89
N ASN A 185 -0.49 -10.13 21.42
CA ASN A 185 -0.65 -10.87 20.18
C ASN A 185 -1.39 -12.17 20.43
N TRP A 186 -2.71 -12.15 20.20
CA TRP A 186 -3.57 -13.33 20.26
C TRP A 186 -3.76 -13.94 18.85
N GLY A 187 -2.80 -13.70 17.95
CA GLY A 187 -2.87 -14.10 16.55
C GLY A 187 -4.06 -13.46 15.84
N LEU A 188 -4.89 -14.30 15.25
CA LEU A 188 -6.05 -13.86 14.47
C LEU A 188 -7.10 -13.08 15.26
N ILE A 189 -7.20 -13.27 16.57
CA ILE A 189 -8.13 -12.49 17.40
C ILE A 189 -7.73 -11.01 17.37
N SER A 190 -6.43 -10.71 17.42
CA SER A 190 -5.91 -9.34 17.29
C SER A 190 -6.24 -8.76 15.91
N LEU A 191 -6.04 -9.53 14.83
CA LEU A 191 -6.41 -9.12 13.47
C LEU A 191 -7.92 -8.88 13.31
N MET A 192 -8.75 -9.73 13.92
CA MET A 192 -10.21 -9.58 13.88
C MET A 192 -10.66 -8.29 14.56
N GLY A 193 -10.07 -7.95 15.72
CA GLY A 193 -10.32 -6.68 16.40
C GLY A 193 -9.98 -5.49 15.51
N GLU A 194 -8.79 -5.50 14.90
CA GLU A 194 -8.33 -4.44 14.00
C GLU A 194 -9.20 -4.27 12.75
N VAL A 195 -9.62 -5.38 12.15
CA VAL A 195 -10.54 -5.38 11.01
C VAL A 195 -11.92 -4.86 11.40
N ASN A 196 -12.43 -5.24 12.56
CA ASN A 196 -13.69 -4.72 13.09
C ASN A 196 -13.62 -3.22 13.41
N ASP A 197 -12.48 -2.77 13.93
CA ASP A 197 -12.18 -1.37 14.21
C ASP A 197 -11.83 -0.57 12.94
N LYS A 198 -11.84 -1.23 11.77
CA LYS A 198 -11.46 -0.66 10.47
C LYS A 198 -10.08 0.01 10.50
N SER A 199 -9.15 -0.56 11.27
CA SER A 199 -7.85 0.04 11.59
C SER A 199 -6.78 -1.05 11.61
N LEU A 200 -6.14 -1.26 10.47
CA LEU A 200 -5.09 -2.26 10.28
C LEU A 200 -3.72 -1.72 10.66
N TRP A 201 -2.82 -2.59 11.12
CA TRP A 201 -1.44 -2.24 11.46
C TRP A 201 -0.42 -3.07 10.69
N GLY A 202 0.70 -2.44 10.34
CA GLY A 202 1.82 -3.14 9.74
C GLY A 202 3.17 -2.45 9.88
N TYR A 203 4.20 -3.17 9.45
CA TYR A 203 5.55 -2.67 9.25
C TYR A 203 5.88 -2.76 7.76
N VAL A 204 6.17 -1.62 7.12
CA VAL A 204 6.49 -1.60 5.69
C VAL A 204 7.95 -2.02 5.47
N LEU A 205 8.15 -3.14 4.77
CA LEU A 205 9.47 -3.72 4.47
C LEU A 205 10.10 -3.12 3.21
N LYS A 206 9.30 -3.04 2.15
CA LYS A 206 9.74 -2.64 0.81
C LYS A 206 8.67 -1.76 0.19
N LEU A 207 9.06 -0.61 -0.34
CA LEU A 207 8.12 0.35 -0.90
C LEU A 207 8.64 1.04 -2.18
N PRO A 208 9.06 0.29 -3.23
CA PRO A 208 9.57 0.94 -4.43
C PRO A 208 8.48 1.66 -5.21
N VAL A 209 8.90 2.72 -5.89
CA VAL A 209 8.05 3.61 -6.70
C VAL A 209 8.71 3.86 -8.06
N ASN A 210 7.95 4.40 -9.01
CA ASN A 210 8.46 4.73 -10.35
C ASN A 210 8.66 6.23 -10.64
N THR A 211 8.53 7.11 -9.64
CA THR A 211 8.85 8.55 -9.79
C THR A 211 9.80 9.05 -8.70
N GLU A 212 10.69 9.96 -9.09
CA GLU A 212 11.62 10.62 -8.16
C GLU A 212 10.89 11.45 -7.09
N LEU A 213 9.79 12.12 -7.45
CA LEU A 213 8.96 12.85 -6.50
C LEU A 213 8.42 11.94 -5.40
N ALA A 214 7.84 10.78 -5.76
CA ALA A 214 7.34 9.82 -4.78
C ALA A 214 8.47 9.25 -3.91
N ARG A 215 9.66 9.02 -4.49
CA ARG A 215 10.84 8.51 -3.76
C ARG A 215 11.33 9.52 -2.73
N VAL A 216 11.59 10.76 -3.13
CA VAL A 216 12.14 11.80 -2.25
C VAL A 216 11.14 12.14 -1.14
N ARG A 217 9.87 12.37 -1.47
CA ARG A 217 8.84 12.64 -0.46
C ARG A 217 8.67 11.47 0.51
N GLY A 218 8.63 10.25 -0.01
CA GLY A 218 8.50 9.04 0.80
C GLY A 218 9.65 8.83 1.78
N LYS A 219 10.89 9.01 1.32
CA LYS A 219 12.09 8.79 2.11
C LYS A 219 12.35 9.90 3.11
N VAL A 220 12.22 11.17 2.71
CA VAL A 220 12.52 12.32 3.57
C VAL A 220 11.33 12.68 4.46
N GLY A 221 10.15 12.82 3.87
CA GLY A 221 8.99 13.37 4.58
C GLY A 221 8.11 12.33 5.28
N TYR A 222 8.07 11.10 4.75
CA TYR A 222 7.20 10.04 5.26
C TYR A 222 7.94 8.87 5.92
N ASN A 223 9.27 8.92 6.02
CA ASN A 223 10.08 7.91 6.73
C ASN A 223 9.83 6.47 6.24
N LEU A 224 9.56 6.31 4.94
CA LEU A 224 9.27 5.01 4.32
C LEU A 224 10.47 4.52 3.49
N PRO A 225 10.67 3.19 3.36
CA PRO A 225 11.80 2.60 2.65
C PRO A 225 11.59 2.65 1.12
N LYS A 226 11.45 3.85 0.56
CA LYS A 226 11.22 4.08 -0.87
C LYS A 226 12.52 4.18 -1.66
N TRP A 227 12.56 3.48 -2.79
CA TRP A 227 13.59 3.63 -3.82
C TRP A 227 12.96 3.58 -5.21
N LEU A 228 13.71 4.00 -6.23
CA LEU A 228 13.20 4.13 -7.59
C LEU A 228 13.48 2.85 -8.39
N ILE A 229 12.46 2.31 -9.03
CA ILE A 229 12.56 1.27 -10.06
C ILE A 229 11.53 1.51 -11.17
N PRO A 230 11.71 0.97 -12.37
CA PRO A 230 10.65 0.95 -13.37
C PRO A 230 9.48 0.07 -12.90
N ILE A 231 8.25 0.55 -13.09
CA ILE A 231 7.02 -0.19 -12.77
C ILE A 231 6.01 0.05 -13.89
N ASP A 232 5.67 -1.01 -14.60
CA ASP A 232 4.61 -1.01 -15.60
C ASP A 232 3.28 -1.42 -14.97
N TYR A 233 2.20 -0.78 -15.40
CA TYR A 233 0.83 -1.08 -15.01
C TYR A 233 -0.01 -1.29 -16.27
N ASN A 234 -0.68 -2.44 -16.36
CA ASN A 234 -1.51 -2.82 -17.49
C ASN A 234 -2.85 -3.39 -16.98
N THR A 235 -3.95 -3.03 -17.66
CA THR A 235 -5.30 -3.49 -17.30
C THR A 235 -6.02 -4.18 -18.45
N ASP A 236 -5.29 -4.81 -19.36
CA ASP A 236 -5.85 -5.42 -20.55
C ASP A 236 -6.64 -6.69 -20.23
N GLY A 237 -7.75 -6.88 -20.96
CA GLY A 237 -8.64 -8.02 -20.79
C GLY A 237 -9.20 -8.14 -19.37
N ASN A 238 -9.13 -9.35 -18.82
CA ASN A 238 -9.73 -9.70 -17.53
C ASN A 238 -8.79 -9.54 -16.33
N ASN A 239 -7.59 -9.00 -16.52
CA ASN A 239 -6.56 -8.95 -15.49
C ASN A 239 -6.05 -7.51 -15.26
N VAL A 240 -5.45 -7.31 -14.09
CA VAL A 240 -4.59 -6.19 -13.77
C VAL A 240 -3.20 -6.75 -13.53
N THR A 241 -2.20 -6.24 -14.24
CA THR A 241 -0.82 -6.68 -14.13
C THR A 241 0.08 -5.52 -13.79
N PHE A 242 0.88 -5.71 -12.74
CA PHE A 242 2.03 -4.88 -12.44
C PHE A 242 3.30 -5.65 -12.76
N THR A 243 4.23 -5.01 -13.48
CA THR A 243 5.54 -5.58 -13.79
C THR A 243 6.62 -4.69 -13.20
N TYR A 244 7.47 -5.30 -12.38
CA TYR A 244 8.54 -4.66 -11.63
C TYR A 244 9.88 -5.05 -12.21
N TYR A 245 10.77 -4.06 -12.29
CA TYR A 245 12.13 -4.24 -12.77
C TYR A 245 13.11 -3.92 -11.65
N ASP A 246 14.35 -4.39 -11.76
CA ASP A 246 15.42 -3.99 -10.85
C ASP A 246 15.95 -2.58 -11.20
N GLU A 247 16.86 -2.05 -10.39
CA GLU A 247 17.46 -0.72 -10.63
C GLU A 247 18.27 -0.64 -11.94
N LYS A 248 18.65 -1.79 -12.52
CA LYS A 248 19.33 -1.88 -13.82
C LYS A 248 18.33 -2.00 -14.98
N GLY A 249 17.04 -2.14 -14.70
CA GLY A 249 16.00 -2.31 -15.69
C GLY A 249 15.72 -3.75 -16.11
N ASN A 250 16.32 -4.76 -15.47
CA ASN A 250 15.99 -6.15 -15.75
C ASN A 250 14.63 -6.49 -15.16
N LEU A 251 13.86 -7.35 -15.84
CA LEU A 251 12.63 -7.90 -15.26
C LEU A 251 12.95 -8.53 -13.91
N ASP A 252 12.26 -8.08 -12.86
CA ASP A 252 12.36 -8.67 -11.53
C ASP A 252 11.17 -9.58 -11.28
N PHE A 253 9.97 -9.03 -11.11
CA PHE A 253 8.77 -9.86 -10.96
C PHE A 253 7.52 -9.20 -11.50
N SER A 254 6.46 -9.99 -11.72
CA SER A 254 5.14 -9.46 -12.03
C SER A 254 4.09 -9.97 -11.05
N MET A 255 3.10 -9.13 -10.75
CA MET A 255 1.89 -9.47 -10.00
C MET A 255 0.68 -9.32 -10.91
N THR A 256 0.00 -10.42 -11.21
CA THR A 256 -1.19 -10.43 -12.07
C THR A 256 -2.40 -10.89 -11.28
N GLY A 257 -3.35 -9.98 -11.08
CA GLY A 257 -4.62 -10.25 -10.41
C GLY A 257 -5.79 -10.23 -11.39
N LYS A 258 -6.77 -11.10 -11.18
CA LYS A 258 -8.03 -11.11 -11.94
C LYS A 258 -8.89 -9.92 -11.55
N LYS A 259 -9.53 -9.27 -12.52
CA LYS A 259 -10.60 -8.32 -12.27
C LYS A 259 -11.81 -9.08 -11.72
N LEU A 260 -12.21 -8.72 -10.51
CA LEU A 260 -13.38 -9.32 -9.85
C LEU A 260 -14.61 -8.44 -10.07
N GLU A 261 -15.78 -9.08 -10.18
CA GLU A 261 -17.06 -8.39 -10.19
C GLU A 261 -17.27 -7.62 -8.89
N VAL A 262 -17.51 -6.31 -8.98
CA VAL A 262 -17.77 -5.45 -7.83
C VAL A 262 -19.29 -5.32 -7.67
N THR A 263 -19.85 -5.93 -6.64
CA THR A 263 -21.29 -5.90 -6.36
C THR A 263 -21.57 -5.01 -5.15
N ASN A 264 -22.52 -4.07 -5.28
CA ASN A 264 -23.06 -3.23 -4.20
C ASN A 264 -22.01 -2.66 -3.23
N SER A 265 -21.02 -1.91 -3.71
CA SER A 265 -20.04 -1.28 -2.84
C SER A 265 -20.60 0.00 -2.21
N ILE A 266 -20.91 -0.05 -0.91
CA ILE A 266 -21.11 1.15 -0.10
C ILE A 266 -19.71 1.66 0.27
N PRO A 267 -19.35 2.91 -0.05
CA PRO A 267 -18.03 3.42 0.28
C PRO A 267 -17.76 3.37 1.78
N GLU A 268 -16.68 2.70 2.17
CA GLU A 268 -16.25 2.62 3.56
C GLU A 268 -14.86 3.23 3.74
N ILE A 269 -14.68 3.96 4.83
CA ILE A 269 -13.38 4.51 5.23
C ILE A 269 -12.73 3.52 6.20
N ASN A 270 -11.51 3.10 5.86
CA ASN A 270 -10.67 2.26 6.69
C ASN A 270 -9.31 2.94 6.90
N ARG A 271 -8.77 2.84 8.10
CA ARG A 271 -7.43 3.32 8.43
C ARG A 271 -6.41 2.19 8.24
N SER A 272 -5.31 2.52 7.58
CA SER A 272 -4.11 1.70 7.52
C SER A 272 -2.99 2.42 8.26
N ASN A 273 -2.52 1.83 9.36
CA ASN A 273 -1.46 2.36 10.21
C ASN A 273 -0.15 1.62 9.91
N PHE A 274 0.96 2.33 10.05
CA PHE A 274 2.27 1.73 9.99
C PHE A 274 3.18 2.26 11.10
N ILE A 275 3.93 1.34 11.70
CA ILE A 275 5.07 1.68 12.55
C ILE A 275 6.32 1.39 11.73
N ASN A 276 7.19 2.39 11.56
CA ASN A 276 8.43 2.26 10.82
C ASN A 276 9.56 3.03 11.52
N LEU A 277 10.81 2.75 11.15
CA LEU A 277 11.96 3.53 11.57
C LEU A 277 12.21 4.66 10.56
N ASN A 278 12.44 5.87 11.05
CA ASN A 278 12.93 6.95 10.21
C ASN A 278 14.40 6.77 9.84
N THR A 279 14.93 7.68 9.03
CA THR A 279 16.34 7.68 8.58
C THR A 279 17.37 7.79 9.72
N LYS A 280 16.93 8.20 10.93
CA LYS A 280 17.74 8.28 12.15
C LYS A 280 17.55 7.07 13.07
N GLY A 281 16.80 6.05 12.65
CA GLY A 281 16.51 4.85 13.45
C GLY A 281 15.46 5.06 14.55
N GLN A 282 14.66 6.13 14.50
CA GLN A 282 13.63 6.41 15.50
C GLN A 282 12.27 5.88 15.05
N LEU A 283 11.48 5.37 16.01
CA LEU A 283 10.12 4.89 15.75
C LEU A 283 9.20 6.03 15.32
N THR A 284 8.46 5.78 14.26
CA THR A 284 7.44 6.68 13.71
C THR A 284 6.13 5.93 13.53
N HIS A 285 5.02 6.63 13.77
CA HIS A 285 3.68 6.18 13.44
C HIS A 285 3.13 7.06 12.32
N GLY A 286 2.78 6.44 11.20
CA GLY A 286 2.01 7.09 10.15
C GLY A 286 0.73 6.32 9.86
N TYR A 287 -0.20 6.97 9.20
CA TYR A 287 -1.44 6.32 8.78
C TYR A 287 -2.02 6.96 7.51
N SER A 288 -2.81 6.16 6.80
CA SER A 288 -3.66 6.62 5.71
C SER A 288 -5.11 6.23 5.99
N ASP A 289 -6.03 7.16 5.81
CA ASP A 289 -7.44 6.83 5.69
C ASP A 289 -7.75 6.53 4.22
N VAL A 290 -8.43 5.41 3.98
CA VAL A 290 -8.73 4.89 2.64
C VAL A 290 -10.24 4.73 2.52
N ARG A 291 -10.85 5.53 1.64
CA ARG A 291 -12.26 5.42 1.25
C ARG A 291 -12.35 4.46 0.06
N ALA A 292 -12.72 3.22 0.33
CA ALA A 292 -12.88 2.19 -0.68
C ALA A 292 -14.18 2.40 -1.47
N ILE A 293 -14.08 2.88 -2.71
CA ILE A 293 -15.27 3.17 -3.55
C ILE A 293 -15.74 1.89 -4.25
N LYS A 294 -14.82 1.17 -4.89
CA LYS A 294 -15.09 -0.11 -5.57
C LYS A 294 -14.07 -1.13 -5.08
N LYS A 295 -14.54 -2.22 -4.47
CA LYS A 295 -13.70 -3.30 -3.96
C LYS A 295 -14.41 -4.63 -4.09
N ALA A 296 -13.65 -5.66 -4.45
CA ALA A 296 -14.07 -7.05 -4.41
C ALA A 296 -12.93 -7.92 -3.87
N THR A 297 -13.27 -9.07 -3.30
CA THR A 297 -12.32 -9.94 -2.61
C THR A 297 -12.51 -11.39 -3.06
N SER A 298 -11.40 -12.12 -3.20
CA SER A 298 -11.38 -13.57 -3.45
C SER A 298 -10.39 -14.29 -2.53
N LYS A 299 -10.53 -15.61 -2.45
CA LYS A 299 -9.57 -16.53 -1.81
C LYS A 299 -9.03 -17.60 -2.76
N LYS A 300 -9.42 -17.55 -4.03
CA LYS A 300 -8.97 -18.51 -5.03
C LYS A 300 -7.58 -18.12 -5.50
N ALA A 301 -6.64 -19.07 -5.42
CA ALA A 301 -5.26 -18.79 -5.84
C ALA A 301 -5.16 -18.43 -7.32
N GLU A 302 -6.01 -19.01 -8.18
CA GLU A 302 -6.05 -18.69 -9.62
C GLU A 302 -6.39 -17.22 -9.92
N ASP A 303 -6.97 -16.48 -8.97
CA ASP A 303 -7.30 -15.07 -9.14
C ASP A 303 -6.08 -14.16 -8.91
N ILE A 304 -4.94 -14.68 -8.43
CA ILE A 304 -3.73 -13.89 -8.19
C ILE A 304 -2.45 -14.73 -8.33
N GLN A 305 -1.54 -14.30 -9.18
CA GLN A 305 -0.29 -15.00 -9.45
C GLN A 305 0.92 -14.07 -9.38
N PHE A 306 2.04 -14.63 -8.94
CA PHE A 306 3.36 -14.02 -9.05
C PHE A 306 4.20 -14.75 -10.08
N ASN A 307 4.88 -14.02 -10.96
CA ASN A 307 5.92 -14.56 -11.83
C ASN A 307 7.24 -13.95 -11.38
N LEU A 308 8.10 -14.75 -10.77
CA LEU A 308 9.36 -14.32 -10.16
C LEU A 308 10.54 -14.67 -11.07
N SER A 309 11.49 -13.76 -11.24
CA SER A 309 12.77 -14.02 -11.92
C SER A 309 13.87 -14.30 -10.88
N ASP A 310 15.12 -13.96 -11.23
CA ASP A 310 16.29 -13.97 -10.36
C ASP A 310 16.66 -12.57 -9.81
N GLY A 311 15.79 -11.58 -10.05
CA GLY A 311 15.96 -10.22 -9.52
C GLY A 311 15.88 -10.12 -7.99
N PRO A 312 16.32 -8.99 -7.42
CA PRO A 312 16.40 -8.80 -5.97
C PRO A 312 15.04 -8.87 -5.24
N LEU A 313 13.96 -8.33 -5.80
CA LEU A 313 12.62 -8.44 -5.22
C LEU A 313 12.10 -9.88 -5.32
N SER A 314 12.38 -10.58 -6.41
CA SER A 314 12.07 -12.01 -6.57
C SER A 314 12.78 -12.85 -5.52
N ALA A 315 14.09 -12.66 -5.34
CA ALA A 315 14.87 -13.34 -4.31
C ALA A 315 14.30 -13.05 -2.91
N PHE A 316 13.92 -11.79 -2.64
CA PHE A 316 13.29 -11.39 -1.39
C PHE A 316 11.94 -12.11 -1.19
N ILE A 317 11.04 -12.09 -2.18
CA ILE A 317 9.73 -12.76 -2.11
C ILE A 317 9.89 -14.27 -1.92
N LYS A 318 10.83 -14.92 -2.63
CA LYS A 318 11.17 -16.34 -2.43
C LYS A 318 11.60 -16.61 -0.99
N SER A 319 12.41 -15.73 -0.40
CA SER A 319 12.90 -15.88 0.97
C SER A 319 11.81 -15.81 2.05
N LEU A 320 10.64 -15.22 1.75
CA LEU A 320 9.51 -15.14 2.68
C LEU A 320 8.75 -16.48 2.81
N GLU A 321 9.03 -17.44 1.94
CA GLU A 321 8.34 -18.75 1.88
C GLU A 321 6.81 -18.61 1.89
N LEU A 322 6.27 -17.79 0.98
CA LEU A 322 4.83 -17.59 0.86
C LEU A 322 4.13 -18.92 0.56
N LYS A 323 3.11 -19.27 1.36
CA LYS A 323 2.50 -20.60 1.30
C LYS A 323 1.01 -20.59 0.93
N LYS A 324 0.18 -19.93 1.73
CA LYS A 324 -1.29 -19.94 1.55
C LYS A 324 -1.83 -18.55 1.29
N LEU A 325 -2.64 -18.41 0.25
CA LEU A 325 -3.39 -17.18 0.02
C LEU A 325 -4.49 -17.07 1.07
N VAL A 326 -4.41 -16.04 1.91
CA VAL A 326 -5.46 -15.72 2.88
C VAL A 326 -6.55 -14.90 2.20
N ARG A 327 -6.13 -13.90 1.41
CA ARG A 327 -7.04 -12.96 0.75
C ARG A 327 -6.40 -12.30 -0.46
N TYR A 328 -7.15 -12.19 -1.55
CA TYR A 328 -6.88 -11.32 -2.69
C TYR A 328 -7.94 -10.22 -2.72
N ASP A 329 -7.53 -8.95 -2.75
CA ASP A 329 -8.40 -7.80 -2.91
C ASP A 329 -8.15 -7.14 -4.27
N TYR A 330 -9.20 -7.00 -5.08
CA TYR A 330 -9.24 -6.18 -6.28
C TYR A 330 -9.98 -4.87 -5.96
N GLN A 331 -9.28 -3.74 -6.07
CA GLN A 331 -9.83 -2.43 -5.74
C GLN A 331 -9.63 -1.46 -6.92
N PRO A 332 -10.52 -1.46 -7.91
CA PRO A 332 -10.36 -0.64 -9.11
C PRO A 332 -10.56 0.85 -8.90
N GLU A 333 -11.19 1.27 -7.79
CA GLU A 333 -11.36 2.68 -7.48
C GLU A 333 -11.36 2.90 -5.96
N PHE A 334 -10.50 3.78 -5.49
CA PHE A 334 -10.46 4.23 -4.11
C PHE A 334 -9.85 5.62 -3.98
N GLN A 335 -10.22 6.27 -2.89
CA GLN A 335 -9.65 7.54 -2.45
C GLN A 335 -8.81 7.33 -1.20
N ALA A 336 -7.76 8.12 -1.02
CA ALA A 336 -6.97 8.07 0.21
C ALA A 336 -6.48 9.45 0.67
N ALA A 337 -6.25 9.57 1.97
CA ALA A 337 -5.62 10.69 2.63
C ALA A 337 -4.46 10.15 3.47
N LEU A 338 -3.22 10.44 3.07
CA LEU A 338 -2.00 9.98 3.77
C LEU A 338 -1.46 11.09 4.66
N TYR A 339 -1.42 10.82 5.95
CA TYR A 339 -0.95 11.76 6.96
C TYR A 339 0.56 11.63 7.15
N THR A 340 1.22 12.76 7.34
CA THR A 340 2.64 12.82 7.72
C THR A 340 2.87 12.03 9.01
N PRO A 341 3.86 11.13 9.06
CA PRO A 341 4.15 10.36 10.26
C PRO A 341 4.65 11.24 11.39
N GLU A 342 4.39 10.82 12.61
CA GLU A 342 4.85 11.45 13.84
C GLU A 342 5.79 10.51 14.59
N LEU A 343 6.70 11.08 15.40
CA LEU A 343 7.54 10.27 16.28
C LEU A 343 6.67 9.57 17.32
N VAL A 344 6.97 8.29 17.58
CA VAL A 344 6.35 7.59 18.71
C VAL A 344 6.97 8.11 20.00
N THR A 345 6.19 8.88 20.77
CA THR A 345 6.61 9.43 22.07
C THR A 345 6.30 8.43 23.20
N GLU A 346 6.94 8.58 24.37
CA GLU A 346 6.74 7.67 25.51
C GLU A 346 5.30 7.57 26.00
N ASN A 347 4.47 8.59 25.77
CA ASN A 347 3.04 8.57 26.12
C ASN A 347 2.18 7.74 25.16
N ASN A 348 2.72 7.41 23.98
CA ASN A 348 2.11 6.55 22.95
C ASN A 348 2.91 5.24 22.75
N LYS A 349 3.91 4.99 23.61
CA LYS A 349 4.66 3.74 23.72
C LYS A 349 3.94 2.70 24.54
#